data_AF-A0A0K2RC23-F1
#
_entry.id   AF-A0A0K2RC23-F1
#
_cell.length_a   1.000
_cell.length_b   1.000
_cell.length_c   1.000
_cell.angle_alpha   90.00
_cell.angle_beta   90.00
_cell.angle_gamma   90.00
#
_symmetry.space_group_name_H-M   'P 1'
#
loop_
_entity.id
_entity.type
_entity.pdbx_description
1 polymer ?
#
loop_
_entity_poly.entity_id
_entity_poly.type
_entity_poly.pdbx_seq_one_letter_code
_entity_poly.pdbx_strand_id
1 'polypeptide(L)'
;MRSAASEKRAVRELAIIAQLEGLGDGGSNDPGAEDDRLRLIFTCCHPALPLDARVALTLRTVAGLTTGEIARAFLVSEATMSKRLVRARAKIRDAGIPYRVPPPELRAERTSGVLAVLYLMFNEGYSATGGDSLIRESLAREAIRLNRLLVSLLAGSQQEPEAMGLLALMLFHHARRSSRTDAAGTW
;
A
#
# COMPACT_ATOMS: atom_id res chain seq x y z
N MET A 1 -15.00 34.21 -0.04
CA MET A 1 -15.75 32.96 0.20
C MET A 1 -14.86 31.75 -0.12
N ARG A 2 -13.95 31.39 0.79
CA ARG A 2 -13.10 30.18 0.68
C ARG A 2 -13.96 28.99 1.13
N SER A 3 -14.17 28.02 0.26
CA SER A 3 -15.19 26.96 0.40
C SER A 3 -14.85 25.96 1.52
N ALA A 4 -15.85 25.59 2.34
CA ALA A 4 -15.79 24.57 3.40
C ALA A 4 -15.23 23.19 2.95
N ALA A 5 -15.14 22.95 1.63
CA ALA A 5 -14.48 21.79 1.06
C ALA A 5 -12.94 21.83 1.17
N SER A 6 -12.29 23.00 1.14
CA SER A 6 -10.83 23.09 1.33
C SER A 6 -10.45 22.90 2.80
N GLU A 7 -11.32 23.34 3.70
CA GLU A 7 -11.15 23.23 5.15
C GLU A 7 -11.34 21.78 5.61
N LYS A 8 -12.37 21.08 5.11
CA LYS A 8 -12.54 19.64 5.32
C LYS A 8 -11.38 18.80 4.75
N ARG A 9 -10.75 19.25 3.66
CA ARG A 9 -9.63 18.56 3.01
C ARG A 9 -8.32 18.69 3.81
N ALA A 10 -8.02 19.89 4.30
CA ALA A 10 -6.85 20.12 5.17
C ALA A 10 -6.95 19.38 6.50
N VAL A 11 -8.15 19.32 7.09
CA VAL A 11 -8.41 18.57 8.34
C VAL A 11 -8.24 17.05 8.14
N ARG A 12 -8.55 16.51 6.95
CA ARG A 12 -8.39 15.08 6.62
C ARG A 12 -6.94 14.70 6.29
N GLU A 13 -6.21 15.59 5.64
CA GLU A 13 -4.78 15.45 5.36
C GLU A 13 -3.96 15.49 6.66
N LEU A 14 -4.33 16.37 7.60
CA LEU A 14 -3.84 16.35 8.98
C LEU A 14 -4.24 15.08 9.74
N ALA A 15 -5.44 14.53 9.52
CA ALA A 15 -5.88 13.29 10.16
C ALA A 15 -5.06 12.07 9.70
N ILE A 16 -4.61 12.02 8.45
CA ILE A 16 -3.79 10.91 7.91
C ILE A 16 -2.31 11.09 8.32
N ILE A 17 -1.82 12.31 8.42
CA ILE A 17 -0.52 12.60 9.07
C ILE A 17 -0.59 12.25 10.56
N ALA A 18 -1.71 12.52 11.23
CA ALA A 18 -1.98 12.08 12.59
C ALA A 18 -2.15 10.55 12.68
N GLN A 19 -2.65 9.88 11.64
CA GLN A 19 -2.74 8.40 11.55
C GLN A 19 -1.36 7.77 11.26
N LEU A 20 -0.47 8.52 10.63
CA LEU A 20 0.96 8.23 10.50
C LEU A 20 1.73 8.48 11.82
N GLU A 21 1.19 9.32 12.71
CA GLU A 21 1.75 9.69 14.02
C GLU A 21 1.11 8.94 15.21
N GLY A 22 -0.09 8.38 15.08
CA GLY A 22 -0.89 7.78 16.15
C GLY A 22 -1.49 6.43 15.76
N LEU A 23 -1.02 5.37 16.41
CA LEU A 23 -1.57 4.01 16.35
C LEU A 23 -3.00 3.97 16.92
N GLY A 24 -4.00 3.58 16.13
CA GLY A 24 -5.36 3.30 16.58
C GLY A 24 -6.20 2.60 15.51
N ASP A 25 -6.82 1.49 15.92
CA ASP A 25 -7.60 0.52 15.16
C ASP A 25 -8.81 1.10 14.38
N GLY A 26 -9.24 0.39 13.33
CA GLY A 26 -10.54 0.60 12.69
C GLY A 26 -10.50 0.95 11.21
N GLY A 27 -10.52 -0.08 10.35
CA GLY A 27 -10.76 0.07 8.92
C GLY A 27 -12.16 0.59 8.62
N SER A 28 -12.27 1.79 8.04
CA SER A 28 -13.52 2.31 7.50
C SER A 28 -13.71 1.87 6.04
N ASN A 29 -14.81 1.17 5.76
CA ASN A 29 -15.21 0.70 4.44
C ASN A 29 -16.15 1.74 3.77
N ASP A 30 -15.61 2.91 3.42
CA ASP A 30 -16.30 3.99 2.70
C ASP A 30 -15.86 3.97 1.22
N PRO A 31 -16.77 3.97 0.22
CA PRO A 31 -16.42 4.07 -1.20
C PRO A 31 -15.56 5.31 -1.54
N GLY A 32 -15.65 6.39 -0.75
CA GLY A 32 -14.74 7.54 -0.87
C GLY A 32 -13.30 7.26 -0.39
N ALA A 33 -13.10 6.24 0.46
CA ALA A 33 -11.81 5.84 1.00
C ALA A 33 -10.97 4.98 0.02
N GLU A 34 -11.57 4.52 -1.09
CA GLU A 34 -10.88 3.70 -2.08
C GLU A 34 -9.82 4.51 -2.86
N ASP A 35 -10.19 5.73 -3.27
CA ASP A 35 -9.28 6.69 -3.91
C ASP A 35 -8.20 7.13 -2.90
N ASP A 36 -8.55 7.26 -1.62
CA ASP A 36 -7.61 7.64 -0.56
C ASP A 36 -6.51 6.60 -0.30
N ARG A 37 -6.80 5.29 -0.39
CA ARG A 37 -5.75 4.25 -0.28
C ARG A 37 -4.80 4.29 -1.47
N LEU A 38 -5.33 4.39 -2.70
CA LEU A 38 -4.48 4.45 -3.89
C LEU A 38 -3.63 5.73 -3.90
N ARG A 39 -4.21 6.87 -3.50
CA ARG A 39 -3.49 8.13 -3.26
C ARG A 39 -2.35 7.94 -2.26
N LEU A 40 -2.60 7.25 -1.16
CA LEU A 40 -1.57 6.98 -0.15
C LEU A 40 -0.42 6.13 -0.71
N ILE A 41 -0.72 5.11 -1.51
CA ILE A 41 0.32 4.31 -2.19
C ILE A 41 1.14 5.20 -3.13
N PHE A 42 0.50 6.07 -3.93
CA PHE A 42 1.22 7.00 -4.81
C PHE A 42 2.08 8.03 -4.06
N THR A 43 1.66 8.47 -2.87
CA THR A 43 2.45 9.33 -2.00
C THR A 43 3.65 8.57 -1.41
N CYS A 44 3.44 7.36 -0.91
CA CYS A 44 4.50 6.50 -0.39
C CYS A 44 5.49 6.08 -1.49
N CYS A 45 5.04 5.91 -2.73
CA CYS A 45 5.86 5.44 -3.85
C CYS A 45 6.70 6.54 -4.55
N HIS A 46 6.82 7.72 -3.94
CA HIS A 46 7.57 8.83 -4.52
C HIS A 46 9.06 8.51 -4.71
N PRO A 47 9.68 8.94 -5.83
CA PRO A 47 11.09 8.66 -6.14
C PRO A 47 12.09 9.11 -5.06
N ALA A 48 11.74 10.16 -4.31
CA ALA A 48 12.53 10.70 -3.20
C ALA A 48 12.73 9.75 -2.00
N LEU A 49 11.95 8.67 -1.91
CA LEU A 49 12.10 7.63 -0.89
C LEU A 49 12.86 6.43 -1.47
N PRO A 50 13.77 5.77 -0.73
CA PRO A 50 14.32 4.48 -1.16
C PRO A 50 13.22 3.41 -1.18
N LEU A 51 13.35 2.42 -2.08
CA LEU A 51 12.32 1.40 -2.31
C LEU A 51 11.86 0.71 -1.01
N ASP A 52 12.78 0.29 -0.16
CA ASP A 52 12.51 -0.31 1.15
C ASP A 52 11.61 0.56 2.04
N ALA A 53 11.78 1.88 2.01
CA ALA A 53 10.96 2.80 2.77
C ALA A 53 9.55 2.94 2.18
N ARG A 54 9.41 2.90 0.84
CA ARG A 54 8.11 2.92 0.15
C ARG A 54 7.28 1.70 0.53
N VAL A 55 7.92 0.53 0.51
CA VAL A 55 7.32 -0.76 0.87
C VAL A 55 6.95 -0.78 2.36
N ALA A 56 7.88 -0.46 3.26
CA ALA A 56 7.62 -0.47 4.70
C ALA A 56 6.50 0.50 5.10
N LEU A 57 6.48 1.73 4.54
CA LEU A 57 5.39 2.67 4.80
C LEU A 57 4.05 2.13 4.30
N THR A 58 4.00 1.57 3.09
CA THR A 58 2.73 1.07 2.55
C THR A 58 2.20 -0.13 3.33
N LEU A 59 3.07 -1.05 3.72
CA LEU A 59 2.70 -2.17 4.58
C LEU A 59 2.15 -1.68 5.93
N ARG A 60 2.73 -0.61 6.48
CA ARG A 60 2.27 -0.03 7.74
C ARG A 60 0.91 0.66 7.60
N THR A 61 0.70 1.39 6.51
CA THR A 61 -0.42 2.35 6.40
C THR A 61 -1.61 1.82 5.64
N VAL A 62 -1.37 0.98 4.62
CA VAL A 62 -2.42 0.42 3.76
C VAL A 62 -2.73 -1.01 4.17
N ALA A 63 -1.70 -1.82 4.44
CA ALA A 63 -1.88 -3.22 4.83
C ALA A 63 -2.10 -3.41 6.34
N GLY A 64 -1.88 -2.37 7.15
CA GLY A 64 -2.13 -2.39 8.60
C GLY A 64 -1.12 -3.21 9.41
N LEU A 65 0.01 -3.61 8.83
CA LEU A 65 1.00 -4.43 9.55
C LEU A 65 1.60 -3.67 10.75
N THR A 66 1.92 -4.40 11.81
CA THR A 66 2.66 -3.85 12.94
C THR A 66 4.12 -3.59 12.57
N THR A 67 4.80 -2.69 13.30
CA THR A 67 6.23 -2.45 13.06
C THR A 67 7.06 -3.72 13.25
N GLY A 68 6.73 -4.57 14.23
CA GLY A 68 7.37 -5.88 14.41
C GLY A 68 7.13 -6.86 13.26
N GLU A 69 5.93 -6.90 12.68
CA GLU A 69 5.65 -7.69 11.47
C GLU A 69 6.50 -7.24 10.28
N ILE A 70 6.55 -5.93 10.05
CA ILE A 70 7.36 -5.36 8.96
C ILE A 70 8.85 -5.60 9.23
N ALA A 71 9.31 -5.48 10.47
CA ALA A 71 10.70 -5.73 10.82
C ALA A 71 11.12 -7.18 10.52
N ARG A 72 10.25 -8.16 10.82
CA ARG A 72 10.46 -9.56 10.45
C ARG A 72 10.51 -9.77 8.95
N ALA A 73 9.57 -9.18 8.19
CA ALA A 73 9.56 -9.26 6.73
C ALA A 73 10.83 -8.68 6.08
N PHE A 74 11.44 -7.67 6.72
CA PHE A 74 12.69 -7.04 6.26
C PHE A 74 13.96 -7.62 6.90
N LEU A 75 13.84 -8.64 7.77
CA LEU A 75 14.97 -9.24 8.51
C LEU A 75 15.82 -8.20 9.28
N VAL A 76 15.17 -7.22 9.90
CA VAL A 76 15.81 -6.20 10.75
C VAL A 76 15.18 -6.15 12.14
N SER A 77 15.86 -5.48 13.08
CA SER A 77 15.25 -5.23 14.39
C SER A 77 14.07 -4.26 14.30
N GLU A 78 13.09 -4.43 15.19
CA GLU A 78 11.93 -3.55 15.27
C GLU A 78 12.34 -2.08 15.52
N ALA A 79 13.37 -1.85 16.33
CA ALA A 79 13.94 -0.52 16.54
C ALA A 79 14.51 0.10 15.24
N THR A 80 15.16 -0.70 14.40
CA THR A 80 15.66 -0.26 13.09
C THR A 80 14.51 0.09 12.15
N MET A 81 13.47 -0.74 12.13
CA MET A 81 12.28 -0.50 11.31
C MET A 81 11.51 0.74 11.76
N SER A 82 11.34 0.94 13.07
CA SER A 82 10.71 2.14 13.63
C SER A 82 11.44 3.42 13.20
N LYS A 83 12.77 3.45 13.35
CA LYS A 83 13.60 4.58 12.87
C LYS A 83 13.47 4.81 11.36
N ARG A 84 13.40 3.73 10.56
CA ARG A 84 13.22 3.81 9.11
C ARG A 84 11.88 4.46 8.76
N LEU A 85 10.79 4.03 9.40
CA LEU A 85 9.45 4.59 9.17
C LEU A 85 9.38 6.08 9.55
N VAL A 86 9.99 6.47 10.68
CA VAL A 86 10.06 7.88 11.10
C VAL A 86 10.81 8.74 10.08
N ARG A 87 11.99 8.29 9.62
CA ARG A 87 12.78 9.02 8.60
C ARG A 87 12.03 9.14 7.28
N ALA A 88 11.34 8.08 6.87
CA ALA A 88 10.55 8.08 5.65
C ALA A 88 9.40 9.11 5.70
N ARG A 89 8.68 9.19 6.83
CA ARG A 89 7.64 10.21 7.06
C ARG A 89 8.22 11.62 7.06
N ALA A 90 9.34 11.84 7.76
CA ALA A 90 10.03 13.12 7.75
C ALA A 90 10.41 13.53 6.32
N LYS A 91 10.94 12.59 5.52
CA LYS A 91 11.28 12.86 4.11
C LYS A 91 10.07 13.25 3.26
N ILE A 92 8.90 12.65 3.48
CA ILE A 92 7.66 13.03 2.78
C ILE A 92 7.27 14.46 3.10
N ARG A 93 7.29 14.83 4.39
CA ARG A 93 6.98 16.18 4.87
C ARG A 93 7.99 17.20 4.34
N ASP A 94 9.27 16.93 4.52
CA ASP A 94 10.35 17.88 4.19
C ASP A 94 10.48 18.10 2.67
N ALA A 95 10.09 17.11 1.86
CA ALA A 95 10.02 17.24 0.40
C ALA A 95 8.69 17.83 -0.11
N GLY A 96 7.73 18.13 0.78
CA GLY A 96 6.44 18.71 0.40
C GLY A 96 5.63 17.83 -0.56
N ILE A 97 5.73 16.50 -0.43
CA ILE A 97 5.09 15.57 -1.36
C ILE A 97 3.57 15.63 -1.18
N PRO A 98 2.80 16.02 -2.22
CA PRO A 98 1.36 16.20 -2.07
C PRO A 98 0.63 14.86 -1.92
N TYR A 99 -0.39 14.84 -1.06
CA TYR A 99 -1.30 13.71 -0.91
C TYR A 99 -2.36 13.70 -2.02
N ARG A 100 -1.99 13.16 -3.18
CA ARG A 100 -2.86 13.00 -4.34
C ARG A 100 -2.32 11.93 -5.28
N VAL A 101 -3.21 11.41 -6.12
CA VAL A 101 -2.77 10.74 -7.34
C VAL A 101 -2.06 11.78 -8.19
N PRO A 102 -0.81 11.52 -8.63
CA PRO A 102 -0.10 12.46 -9.48
C PRO A 102 -0.86 12.65 -10.81
N PRO A 103 -0.71 13.84 -11.44
CA PRO A 103 -1.26 14.04 -12.77
C PRO A 103 -0.59 13.06 -13.76
N PRO A 104 -1.25 12.73 -14.90
CA PRO A 104 -0.81 11.67 -15.82
C PRO A 104 0.69 11.69 -16.15
N GLU A 105 1.25 12.87 -16.41
CA GLU A 105 2.65 13.12 -16.75
C GLU A 105 3.65 12.71 -15.64
N LEU A 106 3.22 12.65 -14.39
CA LEU A 106 4.04 12.24 -13.23
C LEU A 106 3.65 10.85 -12.70
N ARG A 107 2.72 10.13 -13.33
CA ARG A 107 2.35 8.77 -12.88
C ARG A 107 3.46 7.77 -13.18
N ALA A 108 4.06 7.86 -14.37
CA ALA A 108 5.07 6.95 -14.87
C ALA A 108 6.23 6.74 -13.88
N GLU A 109 6.75 7.81 -13.28
CA GLU A 109 7.86 7.77 -12.31
C GLU A 109 7.53 7.00 -11.02
N ARG A 110 6.23 6.87 -10.67
CA ARG A 110 5.78 6.22 -9.43
C ARG A 110 5.19 4.84 -9.67
N THR A 111 4.68 4.56 -10.87
CA THR A 111 3.98 3.31 -11.18
C THR A 111 4.82 2.08 -10.87
N SER A 112 6.12 2.08 -11.19
CA SER A 112 6.99 0.94 -10.87
C SER A 112 7.04 0.62 -9.37
N GLY A 113 7.10 1.65 -8.52
CA GLY A 113 7.03 1.52 -7.07
C GLY A 113 5.66 1.02 -6.60
N VAL A 114 4.57 1.55 -7.18
CA VAL A 114 3.20 1.12 -6.88
C VAL A 114 3.02 -0.37 -7.20
N LEU A 115 3.46 -0.81 -8.38
CA LEU A 115 3.37 -2.21 -8.81
C LEU A 115 4.16 -3.13 -7.88
N ALA A 116 5.40 -2.76 -7.52
CA ALA A 116 6.21 -3.54 -6.58
C ALA A 116 5.55 -3.67 -5.21
N VAL A 117 5.00 -2.58 -4.69
CA VAL A 117 4.31 -2.55 -3.41
C VAL A 117 3.04 -3.39 -3.43
N LEU A 118 2.21 -3.27 -4.49
CA LEU A 118 1.01 -4.09 -4.65
C LEU A 118 1.35 -5.58 -4.73
N TYR A 119 2.42 -5.94 -5.44
CA TYR A 119 2.88 -7.33 -5.51
C TYR A 119 3.34 -7.88 -4.16
N LEU A 120 4.09 -7.08 -3.39
CA LEU A 120 4.54 -7.49 -2.06
C LEU A 120 3.39 -7.61 -1.07
N MET A 121 2.41 -6.70 -1.11
CA MET A 121 1.17 -6.84 -0.34
C MET A 121 0.44 -8.13 -0.69
N PHE A 122 0.34 -8.46 -1.98
CA PHE A 122 -0.27 -9.71 -2.42
C PHE A 122 0.48 -10.93 -1.91
N ASN A 123 1.81 -10.95 -2.05
CA ASN A 123 2.65 -12.08 -1.61
C ASN A 123 2.54 -12.32 -0.11
N GLU A 124 2.58 -11.26 0.71
CA GLU A 124 2.42 -11.39 2.17
C GLU A 124 1.01 -11.91 2.54
N GLY A 125 -0.02 -11.51 1.80
CA GLY A 125 -1.37 -12.06 1.96
C GLY A 125 -1.53 -13.51 1.47
N TYR A 126 -0.72 -13.90 0.48
CA TYR A 126 -0.80 -15.19 -0.22
C TYR A 126 0.05 -16.30 0.41
N SER A 127 1.15 -15.96 1.08
CA SER A 127 2.04 -16.90 1.77
C SER A 127 2.63 -16.19 2.98
N ALA A 128 1.84 -16.07 4.06
CA ALA A 128 2.23 -15.23 5.20
C ALA A 128 3.56 -15.71 5.79
N THR A 129 4.54 -14.81 5.81
CA THR A 129 5.92 -15.13 6.20
C THR A 129 6.11 -15.05 7.73
N GLY A 130 5.06 -14.72 8.50
CA GLY A 130 5.04 -14.83 9.97
C GLY A 130 3.77 -14.29 10.65
N GLY A 131 3.31 -14.99 11.70
CA GLY A 131 2.14 -14.66 12.53
C GLY A 131 1.17 -15.84 12.68
N ASP A 132 0.30 -15.82 13.70
CA ASP A 132 -0.68 -16.89 14.02
C ASP A 132 -1.75 -17.14 12.94
N SER A 133 -1.75 -16.35 11.86
CA SER A 133 -2.58 -16.60 10.67
C SER A 133 -1.68 -16.81 9.45
N LEU A 134 -1.57 -18.06 8.99
CA LEU A 134 -0.78 -18.47 7.82
C LEU A 134 -1.25 -17.85 6.48
N ILE A 135 -2.42 -17.19 6.45
CA ILE A 135 -2.98 -16.53 5.26
C ILE A 135 -3.76 -15.27 5.70
N ARG A 136 -3.29 -14.07 5.35
CA ARG A 136 -4.09 -12.83 5.42
C ARG A 136 -4.87 -12.66 4.12
N GLU A 137 -5.88 -13.49 3.91
CA GLU A 137 -6.65 -13.52 2.66
C GLU A 137 -7.28 -12.15 2.34
N SER A 138 -7.63 -11.38 3.38
CA SER A 138 -8.08 -9.99 3.27
C SER A 138 -7.04 -9.08 2.62
N LEU A 139 -5.75 -9.28 2.89
CA LEU A 139 -4.66 -8.48 2.33
C LEU A 139 -4.41 -8.81 0.85
N ALA A 140 -4.42 -10.10 0.48
CA ALA A 140 -4.30 -10.52 -0.91
C ALA A 140 -5.50 -10.01 -1.75
N ARG A 141 -6.71 -10.09 -1.21
CA ARG A 141 -7.92 -9.52 -1.84
C ARG A 141 -7.82 -8.00 -2.01
N GLU A 142 -7.31 -7.30 -1.00
CA GLU A 142 -7.14 -5.84 -1.06
C GLU A 142 -6.09 -5.43 -2.11
N ALA A 143 -4.98 -6.15 -2.21
CA ALA A 143 -3.98 -5.92 -3.25
C ALA A 143 -4.57 -6.08 -4.66
N ILE A 144 -5.36 -7.13 -4.89
CA ILE A 144 -6.09 -7.33 -6.16
C ILE A 144 -7.07 -6.17 -6.42
N ARG A 145 -7.83 -5.76 -5.41
CA ARG A 145 -8.82 -4.67 -5.52
C ARG A 145 -8.13 -3.36 -5.89
N LEU A 146 -7.04 -3.00 -5.21
CA LEU A 146 -6.25 -1.80 -5.49
C LEU A 146 -5.60 -1.84 -6.88
N ASN A 147 -5.14 -3.01 -7.33
CA ASN A 147 -4.59 -3.15 -8.67
C ASN A 147 -5.65 -2.99 -9.77
N ARG A 148 -6.90 -3.42 -9.53
CA ARG A 148 -8.01 -3.10 -10.45
C ARG A 148 -8.24 -1.60 -10.59
N LEU A 149 -8.19 -0.85 -9.48
CA LEU A 149 -8.29 0.61 -9.51
C LEU A 149 -7.11 1.24 -10.26
N LEU A 150 -5.90 0.70 -10.07
CA LEU A 150 -4.71 1.16 -10.80
C LEU A 150 -4.87 0.96 -12.31
N VAL A 151 -5.38 -0.20 -12.76
CA VAL A 151 -5.66 -0.45 -14.18
C VAL A 151 -6.68 0.56 -14.71
N SER A 152 -7.79 0.78 -14.00
CA SER A 152 -8.78 1.78 -14.41
C SER A 152 -8.21 3.20 -14.47
N LEU A 153 -7.32 3.57 -13.55
CA LEU A 153 -6.65 4.87 -13.52
C LEU A 153 -5.66 5.07 -14.67
N LEU A 154 -5.03 3.98 -15.12
CA LEU A 154 -3.99 3.97 -16.16
C LEU A 154 -4.55 3.68 -17.56
N ALA A 155 -5.86 3.50 -17.72
CA ALA A 155 -6.48 3.20 -19.01
C ALA A 155 -6.06 4.19 -20.11
N GLY A 156 -5.53 3.67 -21.23
CA GLY A 156 -5.02 4.45 -22.35
C GLY A 156 -3.64 5.07 -22.14
N SER A 157 -2.95 4.77 -21.03
CA SER A 157 -1.57 5.20 -20.77
C SER A 157 -0.55 4.10 -21.09
N GLN A 158 0.72 4.50 -21.23
CA GLN A 158 1.81 3.56 -21.54
C GLN A 158 2.05 2.51 -20.43
N GLN A 159 1.63 2.77 -19.19
CA GLN A 159 1.83 1.88 -18.04
C GLN A 159 0.65 0.91 -17.80
N GLU A 160 -0.40 1.01 -18.61
CA GLU A 160 -1.55 0.10 -18.54
C GLU A 160 -1.14 -1.38 -18.68
N PRO A 161 -0.29 -1.78 -19.64
CA PRO A 161 0.06 -3.18 -19.84
C PRO A 161 0.73 -3.82 -18.62
N GLU A 162 1.63 -3.12 -17.92
CA GLU A 162 2.30 -3.62 -16.72
C GLU A 162 1.32 -3.80 -15.54
N ALA A 163 0.39 -2.86 -15.36
CA ALA A 163 -0.65 -2.97 -14.34
C ALA A 163 -1.59 -4.14 -14.61
N MET A 164 -2.02 -4.32 -15.87
CA MET A 164 -2.82 -5.45 -16.31
C MET A 164 -2.08 -6.78 -16.13
N GLY A 165 -0.80 -6.84 -16.49
CA GLY A 165 0.04 -8.02 -16.33
C GLY A 165 0.18 -8.43 -14.87
N LEU A 166 0.42 -7.47 -13.97
CA LEU A 166 0.46 -7.74 -12.53
C LEU A 166 -0.90 -8.24 -12.01
N LEU A 167 -2.00 -7.63 -12.46
CA LEU A 167 -3.34 -8.06 -12.04
C LEU A 167 -3.65 -9.49 -12.50
N ALA A 168 -3.31 -9.83 -13.74
CA ALA A 168 -3.46 -11.18 -14.27
C ALA A 168 -2.65 -12.20 -13.46
N LEU A 169 -1.40 -11.88 -13.12
CA LEU A 169 -0.55 -12.71 -12.27
C LEU A 169 -1.22 -12.95 -10.90
N MET A 170 -1.61 -11.88 -10.20
CA MET A 170 -2.26 -11.97 -8.89
C MET A 170 -3.54 -12.82 -8.93
N LEU A 171 -4.39 -12.64 -9.94
CA LEU A 171 -5.62 -13.42 -10.11
C LEU A 171 -5.32 -14.90 -10.36
N PHE A 172 -4.32 -15.21 -11.19
CA PHE A 172 -3.91 -16.58 -11.49
C PHE A 172 -3.39 -17.32 -10.25
N HIS A 173 -2.61 -16.63 -9.41
CA HIS A 173 -2.16 -17.16 -8.13
C HIS A 173 -3.34 -17.33 -7.15
N HIS A 174 -4.17 -16.29 -7.00
CA HIS A 174 -5.28 -16.30 -6.06
C HIS A 174 -6.36 -17.35 -6.38
N ALA A 175 -6.57 -17.67 -7.66
CA ALA A 175 -7.51 -18.70 -8.09
C ALA A 175 -7.11 -20.11 -7.62
N ARG A 176 -5.80 -20.37 -7.43
CA ARG A 176 -5.27 -21.68 -7.00
C ARG A 176 -5.07 -21.81 -5.50
N ARG A 177 -5.45 -20.78 -4.73
CA ARG A 177 -5.17 -20.74 -3.29
C ARG A 177 -5.74 -21.97 -2.54
N SER A 178 -6.95 -22.40 -2.90
CA SER A 178 -7.63 -23.52 -2.25
C SER A 178 -7.04 -24.89 -2.57
N SER A 179 -6.14 -24.98 -3.55
CA SER A 179 -5.43 -26.22 -3.91
C SER A 179 -4.05 -26.33 -3.26
N ARG A 180 -3.64 -25.35 -2.45
CA ARG A 180 -2.31 -25.30 -1.80
C ARG A 180 -2.28 -25.80 -0.36
N THR A 181 -3.46 -26.00 0.23
CA THR A 181 -3.59 -26.65 1.53
C THR A 181 -4.30 -27.96 1.29
N ASP A 182 -3.72 -29.07 1.74
CA ASP A 182 -4.45 -30.34 1.80
C ASP A 182 -5.61 -30.25 2.82
N ALA A 183 -6.40 -31.31 2.95
CA ALA A 183 -7.51 -31.37 3.91
C ALA A 183 -7.06 -31.22 5.39
N ALA A 184 -5.75 -31.30 5.67
CA ALA A 184 -5.14 -31.13 6.98
C ALA A 184 -4.50 -29.75 7.20
N GLY A 185 -4.49 -28.87 6.20
CA GLY A 185 -3.91 -27.52 6.30
C GLY A 185 -2.40 -27.44 6.09
N THR A 186 -1.78 -28.49 5.54
CA THR A 186 -0.35 -28.56 5.24
C THR A 186 -0.03 -28.22 3.78
N TRP A 187 1.18 -27.70 3.55
CA TRP A 187 1.75 -27.36 2.24
C TRP A 187 2.15 -28.60 1.43
#